data_AF-A0A2D6BZC5-F1
#
_entry.id   AF-A0A2D6BZC5-F1
#
_cell.length_a   1.000
_cell.length_b   1.000
_cell.length_c   1.000
_cell.angle_alpha   90.00
_cell.angle_beta   90.00
_cell.angle_gamma   90.00
#
_symmetry.space_group_name_H-M   'P 1'
#
loop_
_entity.id
_entity.type
_entity.pdbx_description
1 polymer ?
#
loop_
_entity_poly.entity_id
_entity_poly.type
_entity_poly.pdbx_seq_one_letter_code
_entity_poly.pdbx_strand_id
1 'polypeptide(L)'
;MRTCRPVVSTTSSSKRSGSQSLHDTVAAYTSDGAYTEFAEAEKGQIKAGMLADLVCLSENLEAADEATLRTTRAVVTVCDGRVTHDGRL
;
A
#
# COMPACT_ATOMS: atom_id res chain seq x y z
N MET A 1 -16.97 11.42 22.33
CA MET A 1 -16.32 10.09 22.29
C MET A 1 -14.90 10.31 21.78
N ARG A 2 -13.89 10.19 22.65
CA ARG A 2 -12.48 10.52 22.33
C ARG A 2 -11.87 9.32 21.60
N THR A 3 -11.44 9.49 20.36
CA THR A 3 -10.60 8.47 19.72
C THR A 3 -9.15 8.74 20.09
N CYS A 4 -8.58 7.86 20.90
CA CYS A 4 -7.13 7.79 21.10
C CYS A 4 -6.52 7.35 19.77
N ARG A 5 -5.86 8.26 19.03
CA ARG A 5 -4.92 7.87 17.96
C ARG A 5 -3.70 7.25 18.65
N PRO A 6 -3.15 6.13 18.14
CA PRO A 6 -1.87 5.64 18.64
C PRO A 6 -0.77 6.63 18.23
N VAL A 7 0.15 6.88 19.15
CA VAL A 7 1.42 7.55 18.85
C VAL A 7 2.23 6.56 18.01
N VAL A 8 2.53 6.91 16.76
CA VAL A 8 3.50 6.16 15.96
C VAL A 8 4.86 6.76 16.26
N SER A 9 5.65 6.05 17.07
CA SER A 9 7.05 6.34 17.32
C SER A 9 7.87 5.99 16.08
N THR A 10 8.19 6.97 15.24
CA THR A 10 9.20 6.81 14.18
C THR A 10 10.55 7.32 14.67
N THR A 11 11.50 6.39 14.82
CA THR A 11 12.93 6.69 14.90
C THR A 11 13.35 7.57 13.72
N SER A 12 14.10 8.63 14.02
CA SER A 12 14.44 9.71 13.09
C SER A 12 15.46 9.26 12.05
N SER A 13 14.99 8.95 10.83
CA SER A 13 15.82 9.00 9.64
C SER A 13 15.63 10.37 8.98
N SER A 14 16.74 11.04 8.65
CA SER A 14 16.79 12.39 8.06
C SER A 14 15.84 12.51 6.86
N LYS A 15 14.65 13.13 7.05
CA LYS A 15 13.65 13.34 6.00
C LYS A 15 14.10 14.47 5.08
N ARG A 16 14.19 14.20 3.76
CA ARG A 16 14.26 15.27 2.75
C ARG A 16 12.90 15.95 2.65
N SER A 17 12.88 17.24 2.35
CA SER A 17 11.64 18.00 2.12
C SER A 17 10.89 17.39 0.92
N GLY A 18 9.89 16.56 1.19
CA GLY A 18 9.12 15.81 0.17
C GLY A 18 9.16 14.27 0.27
N SER A 19 9.95 13.67 1.16
CA SER A 19 9.95 12.20 1.34
C SER A 19 8.91 11.76 2.37
N GLN A 20 8.11 10.74 2.04
CA GLN A 20 7.18 10.05 2.95
C GLN A 20 7.79 8.75 3.48
N SER A 21 7.26 8.23 4.60
CA SER A 21 7.61 6.89 5.05
C SER A 21 6.98 5.83 4.14
N LEU A 22 7.51 4.61 4.15
CA LEU A 22 6.94 3.50 3.37
C LEU A 22 5.47 3.27 3.73
N HIS A 23 5.13 3.16 5.02
CA HIS A 23 3.75 2.91 5.44
C HIS A 23 2.80 4.06 5.10
N ASP A 24 3.23 5.31 5.25
CA ASP A 24 2.42 6.47 4.83
C ASP A 24 2.17 6.44 3.32
N THR A 25 3.19 6.05 2.53
CA THR A 25 3.07 5.93 1.07
C THR A 25 2.12 4.80 0.69
N VAL A 26 2.22 3.63 1.33
CA VAL A 26 1.31 2.51 1.09
C VAL A 26 -0.14 2.89 1.45
N ALA A 27 -0.36 3.57 2.58
CA ALA A 27 -1.69 4.05 2.97
C ALA A 27 -2.26 5.06 1.96
N ALA A 28 -1.43 6.01 1.50
CA ALA A 28 -1.80 7.00 0.48
C ALA A 28 -2.32 6.35 -0.82
N TYR A 29 -1.69 5.26 -1.28
CA TYR A 29 -2.11 4.52 -2.48
C TYR A 29 -3.19 3.46 -2.24
N THR A 30 -3.62 3.24 -0.99
CA THR A 30 -4.61 2.21 -0.64
C THR A 30 -5.79 2.79 0.15
N SER A 31 -5.74 2.77 1.48
CA SER A 31 -6.85 3.20 2.33
C SER A 31 -7.22 4.66 2.16
N ASP A 32 -6.22 5.54 2.06
CA ASP A 32 -6.47 6.99 1.96
C ASP A 32 -6.91 7.37 0.54
N GLY A 33 -6.42 6.63 -0.47
CA GLY A 33 -6.94 6.71 -1.83
C GLY A 33 -8.41 6.28 -1.90
N ALA A 34 -8.78 5.16 -1.28
CA ALA A 34 -10.16 4.69 -1.21
C ALA A 34 -11.07 5.71 -0.50
N TYR A 35 -10.61 6.31 0.60
CA TYR A 35 -11.35 7.39 1.27
C TYR A 35 -11.54 8.63 0.38
N THR A 36 -10.49 9.02 -0.36
CA THR A 36 -10.55 10.15 -1.31
C THR A 36 -11.60 9.92 -2.40
N GLU A 37 -11.82 8.67 -2.78
CA GLU A 37 -12.82 8.25 -3.77
C GLU A 37 -14.19 7.90 -3.15
N PHE A 38 -14.38 8.07 -1.83
CA PHE A 38 -15.58 7.65 -1.08
C PHE A 38 -15.89 6.15 -1.19
N ALA A 39 -14.86 5.33 -1.35
CA ALA A 39 -14.93 3.88 -1.54
C ALA A 39 -14.30 3.10 -0.37
N GLU A 40 -14.08 3.74 0.78
CA GLU A 40 -13.42 3.13 1.94
C GLU A 40 -14.20 1.98 2.58
N ALA A 41 -15.50 1.88 2.29
CA ALA A 41 -16.34 0.75 2.71
C ALA A 41 -16.16 -0.48 1.79
N GLU A 42 -15.63 -0.28 0.59
CA GLU A 42 -15.59 -1.29 -0.48
C GLU A 42 -14.17 -1.78 -0.75
N LYS A 43 -13.16 -0.89 -0.71
CA LYS A 43 -11.77 -1.20 -1.08
C LYS A 43 -10.73 -0.45 -0.22
N GLY A 44 -9.46 -0.73 -0.50
CA GLY A 44 -8.31 -0.05 0.12
C GLY A 44 -7.74 -0.74 1.35
N GLN A 45 -8.31 -1.87 1.79
CA GLN A 45 -7.77 -2.71 2.86
C GLN A 45 -8.00 -4.20 2.55
N ILE A 46 -7.11 -5.05 3.07
CA ILE A 46 -7.29 -6.52 2.99
C ILE A 46 -8.12 -6.96 4.20
N LYS A 47 -9.43 -7.05 4.01
CA LYS A 47 -10.40 -7.42 5.04
C LYS A 47 -11.58 -8.18 4.44
N ALA A 48 -12.14 -9.13 5.19
CA ALA A 48 -13.36 -9.84 4.77
C ALA A 48 -14.51 -8.86 4.51
N GLY A 49 -15.22 -9.06 3.40
CA GLY A 49 -16.33 -8.21 2.96
C GLY A 49 -15.95 -7.05 2.04
N MET A 50 -14.66 -6.84 1.76
CA MET A 50 -14.17 -5.87 0.78
C MET A 50 -13.91 -6.53 -0.58
N LEU A 51 -13.79 -5.71 -1.63
CA LEU A 51 -13.36 -6.15 -2.95
C LEU A 51 -12.01 -6.85 -2.86
N ALA A 52 -11.87 -7.93 -3.61
CA ALA A 52 -10.61 -8.66 -3.72
C ALA A 52 -9.66 -7.98 -4.72
N ASP A 53 -9.35 -6.71 -4.43
CA ASP A 53 -8.40 -5.88 -5.19
C ASP A 53 -7.05 -5.89 -4.48
N LEU A 54 -6.08 -6.62 -5.04
CA LEU A 54 -4.75 -6.76 -4.44
C LEU A 54 -3.66 -6.94 -5.49
N VAL A 55 -2.44 -6.55 -5.12
CA VAL A 55 -1.23 -6.73 -5.92
C VAL A 55 -0.17 -7.44 -5.09
N CYS A 56 0.45 -8.46 -5.68
CA CYS A 56 1.63 -9.11 -5.12
C CYS A 56 2.87 -8.55 -5.83
N LEU A 57 3.84 -8.05 -5.05
CA LEU A 57 5.07 -7.46 -5.58
C LEU A 57 6.22 -8.47 -5.51
N SER A 58 7.20 -8.31 -6.42
CA SER A 58 8.35 -9.23 -6.50
C SER A 58 9.30 -9.12 -5.31
N GLU A 59 9.36 -7.93 -4.70
CA GLU A 59 10.29 -7.61 -3.62
C GLU A 59 9.53 -7.27 -2.33
N ASN A 60 10.18 -7.51 -1.19
CA ASN A 60 9.72 -6.99 0.08
C ASN A 60 10.09 -5.49 0.20
N LEU A 61 9.09 -4.62 0.15
CA LEU A 61 9.29 -3.17 0.22
C LEU A 61 9.95 -2.69 1.51
N GLU A 62 9.79 -3.42 2.62
CA GLU A 62 10.40 -3.04 3.92
C GLU A 62 11.91 -3.30 3.96
N ALA A 63 12.40 -4.21 3.12
CA ALA A 63 13.81 -4.58 3.03
C ALA A 63 14.51 -4.04 1.77
N ALA A 64 13.74 -3.54 0.80
CA ALA A 64 14.26 -3.05 -0.47
C ALA A 64 14.97 -1.69 -0.32
N ASP A 65 16.13 -1.56 -0.96
CA ASP A 65 16.79 -0.28 -1.14
C ASP A 65 16.21 0.50 -2.34
N GLU A 66 16.67 1.74 -2.56
CA GLU A 66 16.16 2.58 -3.64
C GLU A 66 16.35 1.97 -5.03
N ALA A 67 17.47 1.26 -5.26
CA ALA A 67 17.73 0.61 -6.54
C ALA A 67 16.77 -0.56 -6.78
N THR A 68 16.56 -1.38 -5.75
CA THR A 68 15.64 -2.52 -5.77
C THR A 68 14.21 -2.04 -6.00
N LEU A 69 13.76 -1.01 -5.28
CA LEU A 69 12.43 -0.41 -5.42
C LEU A 69 12.12 0.04 -6.86
N ARG A 70 13.11 0.56 -7.59
CA ARG A 70 12.95 0.97 -9.00
C ARG A 70 12.73 -0.20 -9.96
N THR A 71 13.09 -1.41 -9.55
CA THR A 71 12.96 -2.63 -10.34
C THR A 71 11.88 -3.58 -9.84
N THR A 72 11.27 -3.28 -8.69
CA THR A 72 10.13 -4.02 -8.14
C THR A 72 8.98 -4.01 -9.13
N ARG A 73 8.40 -5.20 -9.36
CA ARG A 73 7.30 -5.39 -10.32
C ARG A 73 6.12 -6.10 -9.66
N ALA A 74 4.93 -5.91 -10.21
CA ALA A 74 3.79 -6.74 -9.86
C ALA A 74 4.00 -8.15 -10.43
N VAL A 75 3.92 -9.16 -9.57
CA VAL A 75 3.95 -10.58 -9.96
C VAL A 75 2.54 -11.04 -10.30
N VAL A 76 1.56 -10.60 -9.52
CA VAL A 76 0.13 -10.88 -9.75
C VAL A 76 -0.68 -9.64 -9.38
N THR A 77 -1.65 -9.30 -10.22
CA THR A 77 -2.70 -8.33 -9.90
C THR A 77 -4.05 -9.02 -9.96
N VAL A 78 -4.85 -8.85 -8.92
CA VAL A 78 -6.22 -9.32 -8.82
C VAL A 78 -7.14 -8.10 -8.75
N CYS A 79 -8.14 -8.05 -9.62
CA CYS A 79 -9.20 -7.06 -9.59
C CYS A 79 -10.54 -7.79 -9.52
N ASP A 80 -11.39 -7.41 -8.57
CA ASP A 80 -12.71 -8.01 -8.35
C ASP A 80 -12.64 -9.56 -8.26
N GLY A 81 -11.62 -10.07 -7.57
CA GLY A 81 -11.40 -11.52 -7.38
C GLY A 81 -10.91 -12.26 -8.63
N ARG A 82 -10.58 -11.56 -9.71
CA ARG A 82 -10.05 -12.14 -10.95
C ARG A 82 -8.60 -11.72 -11.18
N VAL A 83 -7.75 -12.67 -11.53
CA VAL A 83 -6.37 -12.36 -11.95
C VAL A 83 -6.43 -11.60 -13.28
N THR A 84 -5.99 -10.34 -13.26
CA THR A 84 -5.91 -9.46 -14.43
C THR A 84 -4.49 -9.33 -14.97
N HIS A 85 -3.49 -9.68 -14.15
CA HIS A 85 -2.08 -9.74 -14.53
C HIS A 85 -1.39 -10.88 -13.75
N ASP A 86 -0.58 -11.69 -14.42
CA ASP A 86 0.12 -12.85 -13.82
C ASP A 86 1.64 -12.86 -14.05
N GLY A 87 2.24 -11.70 -14.38
CA GLY A 87 3.70 -11.53 -14.40
C GLY A 87 4.45 -12.31 -15.48
N ARG A 88 3.72 -13.04 -16.35
CA ARG A 88 4.27 -13.70 -17.53
C ARG A 88 4.39 -12.69 -18.67
N LEU A 89 5.62 -12.24 -18.92
CA LEU A 89 6.05 -11.65 -20.19
C LEU A 89 6.79 -12.72 -21.00
#